data_AF-A0A661TJQ1-F1
#
_entry.id   AF-A0A661TJQ1-F1
#
_cell.length_a   1.000
_cell.length_b   1.000
_cell.length_c   1.000
_cell.angle_alpha   90.00
_cell.angle_beta   90.00
_cell.angle_gamma   90.00
#
_symmetry.space_group_name_H-M   'P 1'
#
loop_
_entity.id
_entity.type
_entity.pdbx_description
1 polymer ?
#
loop_
_entity_poly.entity_id
_entity_poly.type
_entity_poly.pdbx_seq_one_letter_code
_entity_poly.pdbx_strand_id
1 'polypeptide(L)'
;MVANADGEIFDLEGYAAVGRAGPELVPLTLDTTIRMPYGGELMFLPDRRPIVYNLDTGRIETLEENPCEPGMPLYPVAAFNSPGYVLSRVCAYEEKKNAKYLPLFAYGAVGWHGNDFRSAVILVDSEKRQDLRLMQRKDVVAGVHRMQAIMPGNRLRRHLEKCALEYSCPAGKNFFLSRCEAPLPTSRSCNARCIGCISLQESGEIINSQDRIDFTPSPEEIAQVALEHISRVKKAVVSFGQGCEGDPLLAAHVIEPALRLIREKTDRGTINMNTNGSLPAVMEKLFDAGLDSVRVSMNSLREDCYTAYFRPRSYVFKD
;
A
#
# COMPACT_ATOMS: atom_id res chain seq x y z
N MET A 1 1.43 -9.71 23.92
CA MET A 1 0.87 -10.40 22.73
C MET A 1 1.94 -11.05 21.86
N VAL A 2 1.78 -12.34 21.61
CA VAL A 2 2.66 -13.22 20.81
C VAL A 2 1.79 -14.25 20.08
N ALA A 3 2.39 -15.09 19.24
CA ALA A 3 1.71 -16.23 18.62
C ALA A 3 2.43 -17.55 18.90
N ASN A 4 1.67 -18.65 18.88
CA ASN A 4 2.23 -20.01 18.92
C ASN A 4 2.57 -20.52 17.51
N ALA A 5 3.03 -21.77 17.41
CA ALA A 5 3.42 -22.40 16.15
C ALA A 5 2.26 -22.57 15.14
N ASP A 6 1.03 -22.67 15.64
CA ASP A 6 -0.18 -22.77 14.81
C ASP A 6 -0.70 -21.40 14.35
N GLY A 7 -0.03 -20.32 14.76
CA GLY A 7 -0.40 -18.95 14.42
C GLY A 7 -1.52 -18.38 15.30
N GLU A 8 -1.90 -19.07 16.38
CA GLU A 8 -2.87 -18.56 17.33
C GLU A 8 -2.25 -17.43 18.15
N ILE A 9 -2.91 -16.28 18.15
CA ILE A 9 -2.45 -15.06 18.81
C ILE A 9 -3.05 -14.98 20.19
N PHE A 10 -2.22 -14.75 21.21
CA PHE A 10 -2.65 -14.60 22.59
C PHE A 10 -1.83 -13.53 23.31
N ASP A 11 -2.39 -13.02 24.41
CA ASP A 11 -1.65 -12.12 25.28
C ASP A 11 -0.80 -12.89 26.27
N LEU A 12 0.45 -12.47 26.45
CA LEU A 12 1.40 -13.14 27.34
C LEU A 12 1.40 -12.40 28.66
N GLU A 13 0.77 -13.00 29.67
CA GLU A 13 0.61 -12.41 30.99
C GLU A 13 1.98 -12.03 31.61
N GLY A 14 2.06 -10.87 32.25
CA GLY A 14 3.31 -10.33 32.80
C GLY A 14 4.22 -9.62 31.78
N TYR A 15 3.84 -9.57 30.49
CA TYR A 15 4.67 -8.95 29.45
C TYR A 15 3.91 -7.89 28.64
N ALA A 16 4.58 -6.76 28.40
CA ALA A 16 4.13 -5.73 27.46
C ALA A 16 4.81 -5.87 26.09
N ALA A 17 4.08 -5.48 25.05
CA ALA A 17 4.63 -5.43 23.69
C ALA A 17 5.71 -4.33 23.57
N VAL A 18 6.72 -4.58 22.73
CA VAL A 18 7.81 -3.64 22.47
C VAL A 18 7.77 -3.18 21.01
N GLY A 19 7.91 -1.87 20.81
CA GLY A 19 8.12 -1.27 19.50
C GLY A 19 9.58 -0.90 19.27
N ARG A 20 10.00 -0.89 18.00
CA ARG A 20 11.34 -0.47 17.57
C ARG A 20 11.30 0.83 16.78
N ALA A 21 12.25 1.74 17.05
CA ALA A 21 12.57 2.90 16.22
C ALA A 21 14.09 2.97 16.00
N GLY A 22 14.55 2.54 14.82
CA GLY A 22 15.98 2.36 14.59
C GLY A 22 16.59 1.38 15.61
N PRO A 23 17.62 1.77 16.38
CA PRO A 23 18.20 0.91 17.41
C PRO A 23 17.39 0.90 18.73
N GLU A 24 16.46 1.83 18.92
CA GLU A 24 15.73 1.97 20.18
C GLU A 24 14.59 0.95 20.29
N LEU A 25 14.51 0.30 21.45
CA LEU A 25 13.43 -0.58 21.85
C LEU A 25 12.65 0.08 22.99
N VAL A 26 11.34 0.24 22.80
CA VAL A 26 10.48 0.97 23.75
C VAL A 26 9.22 0.15 24.02
N PRO A 27 8.87 -0.11 25.29
CA PRO A 27 7.58 -0.71 25.64
C PRO A 27 6.42 0.14 25.11
N LEU A 28 5.41 -0.50 24.56
CA LEU A 28 4.21 0.20 24.11
C LEU A 28 3.39 0.67 25.32
N THR A 29 2.94 1.92 25.28
CA THR A 29 2.09 2.53 26.30
C THR A 29 0.76 2.98 25.70
N LEU A 30 -0.22 3.28 26.55
CA LEU A 30 -1.51 3.80 26.10
C LEU A 30 -1.39 5.17 25.41
N ASP A 31 -0.41 5.99 25.81
CA ASP A 31 -0.17 7.33 25.26
C ASP A 31 0.50 7.28 23.89
N THR A 32 1.26 6.22 23.61
CA THR A 32 1.99 6.03 22.34
C THR A 32 1.30 5.07 21.38
N THR A 33 0.08 4.64 21.69
CA THR A 33 -0.69 3.70 20.86
C THR A 33 -2.14 4.14 20.76
N ILE A 34 -2.80 3.75 19.68
CA ILE A 34 -4.25 3.86 19.53
C ILE A 34 -4.84 2.46 19.30
N ARG A 35 -6.17 2.32 19.40
CA ARG A 35 -6.84 1.09 18.93
C ARG A 35 -6.42 0.82 17.49
N MET A 36 -6.11 -0.44 17.19
CA MET A 36 -5.68 -0.83 15.85
C MET A 36 -6.73 -0.34 14.83
N PRO A 37 -6.32 0.42 13.80
CA PRO A 37 -7.22 0.90 12.78
C PRO A 37 -8.06 -0.23 12.19
N TYR A 38 -9.35 0.05 11.98
CA TYR A 38 -10.28 -0.92 11.41
C TYR A 38 -9.80 -1.39 10.04
N GLY A 39 -9.71 -2.71 9.86
CA GLY A 39 -9.21 -3.31 8.63
C GLY A 39 -7.70 -3.51 8.61
N GLY A 40 -7.00 -3.25 9.73
CA GLY A 40 -5.65 -3.71 9.93
C GLY A 40 -5.62 -5.23 10.09
N GLU A 41 -4.52 -5.84 9.66
CA GLU A 41 -4.30 -7.28 9.72
C GLU A 41 -3.14 -7.61 10.67
N LEU A 42 -3.26 -8.69 11.43
CA LEU A 42 -2.18 -9.19 12.27
C LEU A 42 -1.33 -10.17 11.46
N MET A 43 -0.01 -10.03 11.58
CA MET A 43 0.97 -10.81 10.83
C MET A 43 1.84 -11.62 11.79
N PHE A 44 1.81 -12.93 11.60
CA PHE A 44 2.72 -13.89 12.21
C PHE A 44 4.11 -13.78 11.56
N LEU A 45 5.16 -13.63 12.37
CA LEU A 45 6.53 -13.47 11.87
C LEU A 45 7.36 -14.74 12.08
N PRO A 46 7.48 -15.63 11.08
CA PRO A 46 8.30 -16.84 11.18
C PRO A 46 9.79 -16.52 11.31
N ASP A 47 10.54 -17.51 11.77
CA ASP A 47 12.00 -17.48 11.95
C ASP A 47 12.53 -16.35 12.86
N ARG A 48 11.65 -15.78 13.68
CA ARG A 48 11.93 -14.65 14.56
C ARG A 48 11.53 -14.99 15.98
N ARG A 49 12.13 -14.29 16.94
CA ARG A 49 11.85 -14.38 18.36
C ARG A 49 11.24 -13.07 18.84
N PRO A 50 10.14 -13.10 19.60
CA PRO A 50 9.53 -11.87 20.11
C PRO A 50 10.45 -11.19 21.12
N ILE A 51 10.56 -9.88 20.98
CA ILE A 51 11.15 -9.01 22.00
C ILE A 51 9.99 -8.41 22.80
N VAL A 52 10.03 -8.60 24.12
CA VAL A 52 8.96 -8.21 25.04
C VAL A 52 9.54 -7.43 26.21
N TYR A 53 8.67 -6.71 26.93
CA TYR A 53 9.03 -6.03 28.16
C TYR A 53 8.41 -6.76 29.35
N ASN A 54 9.25 -7.31 30.21
CA ASN A 54 8.85 -8.01 31.43
C ASN A 54 8.43 -6.98 32.50
N LEU A 55 7.17 -7.03 32.91
CA LEU A 55 6.57 -6.07 33.84
C LEU A 55 7.10 -6.23 35.28
N ASP A 56 7.51 -7.43 35.66
CA ASP A 56 8.01 -7.71 37.01
C ASP A 56 9.47 -7.26 37.18
N THR A 57 10.31 -7.53 36.16
CA THR A 57 11.74 -7.20 36.21
C THR A 57 12.05 -5.79 35.70
N GLY A 58 11.13 -5.20 34.94
CA GLY A 58 11.32 -3.93 34.26
C GLY A 58 12.36 -3.99 33.13
N ARG A 59 12.54 -5.16 32.50
CA ARG A 59 13.57 -5.39 31.48
C ARG A 59 12.98 -5.79 30.14
N ILE A 60 13.69 -5.43 29.08
CA ILE A 60 13.42 -5.92 27.73
C ILE A 60 14.14 -7.26 27.56
N GLU A 61 13.41 -8.26 27.11
CA GLU A 61 13.85 -9.65 27.01
C GLU A 61 13.46 -10.23 25.63
N THR A 62 14.30 -11.10 25.09
CA THR A 62 13.97 -11.91 23.91
C THR A 62 13.53 -13.28 24.42
N LEU A 63 12.31 -13.71 24.08
CA LEU A 63 11.81 -15.02 24.49
C LEU A 63 12.01 -16.05 23.37
N GLU A 64 12.53 -17.23 23.74
CA GLU A 64 12.62 -18.38 22.83
C GLU A 64 11.37 -19.26 22.89
N GLU A 65 10.80 -19.40 24.08
CA GLU A 65 9.65 -20.23 24.39
C GLU A 65 8.72 -19.56 25.40
N ASN A 66 7.54 -20.13 25.60
CA ASN A 66 6.55 -19.65 26.56
C ASN A 66 7.06 -19.85 28.00
N PRO A 67 7.20 -18.78 28.80
CA PRO A 67 7.65 -18.88 30.20
C PRO A 67 6.75 -19.76 31.08
N CYS A 68 5.47 -19.88 30.72
CA CYS A 68 4.49 -20.68 31.45
C CYS A 68 4.40 -22.12 30.93
N GLU A 69 4.90 -22.39 29.72
CA GLU A 69 4.81 -23.70 29.04
C GLU A 69 6.14 -24.03 28.34
N PRO A 70 7.10 -24.63 29.06
CA PRO A 70 8.40 -24.99 28.52
C PRO A 70 8.29 -25.89 27.26
N GLY A 71 9.10 -25.61 26.25
CA GLY A 71 9.09 -26.29 24.96
C GLY A 71 8.12 -25.72 23.92
N MET A 72 7.26 -24.76 24.28
CA MET A 72 6.34 -24.11 23.35
C MET A 72 6.98 -22.85 22.72
N PRO A 73 7.34 -22.86 21.42
CA PRO A 73 7.99 -21.71 20.80
C PRO A 73 7.03 -20.54 20.64
N LEU A 74 7.56 -19.32 20.80
CA LEU A 74 6.81 -18.08 20.59
C LEU A 74 7.27 -17.34 19.34
N TYR A 75 6.33 -16.65 18.71
CA TYR A 75 6.56 -15.86 17.51
C TYR A 75 6.08 -14.42 17.71
N PRO A 76 6.81 -13.42 17.17
CA PRO A 76 6.33 -12.04 17.17
C PRO A 76 5.08 -11.89 16.29
N VAL A 77 4.23 -10.97 16.71
CA VAL A 77 3.06 -10.53 15.95
C VAL A 77 3.23 -9.06 15.59
N ALA A 78 3.04 -8.74 14.32
CA ALA A 78 3.03 -7.38 13.81
C ALA A 78 1.62 -6.97 13.37
N ALA A 79 1.37 -5.66 13.25
CA ALA A 79 0.16 -5.12 12.64
C ALA A 79 0.48 -4.46 11.30
N PHE A 80 -0.18 -4.94 10.25
CA PHE A 80 -0.29 -4.23 8.98
C PHE A 80 -1.51 -3.33 9.03
N ASN A 81 -1.28 -2.07 9.35
CA ASN A 81 -2.33 -1.11 9.63
C ASN A 81 -3.01 -0.62 8.34
N SER A 82 -4.27 -0.22 8.45
CA SER A 82 -5.01 0.35 7.33
C SER A 82 -4.38 1.67 6.83
N PRO A 83 -4.62 2.03 5.56
CA PRO A 83 -4.11 3.27 5.01
C PRO A 83 -4.53 4.52 5.79
N GLY A 84 -3.72 5.56 5.68
CA GLY A 84 -3.88 6.84 6.39
C GLY A 84 -3.15 6.91 7.73
N TYR A 85 -2.53 5.81 8.14
CA TYR A 85 -1.72 5.73 9.36
C TYR A 85 -0.25 5.48 9.04
N VAL A 86 0.64 6.22 9.71
CA VAL A 86 2.09 6.00 9.65
C VAL A 86 2.52 5.24 10.90
N LEU A 87 3.41 4.25 10.72
CA LEU A 87 4.02 3.55 11.84
C LEU A 87 4.94 4.51 12.61
N SER A 88 4.64 4.72 13.89
CA SER A 88 5.59 5.38 14.80
C SER A 88 6.63 4.41 15.32
N ARG A 89 6.30 3.11 15.40
CA ARG A 89 7.19 2.01 15.78
C ARG A 89 6.90 0.77 14.94
N VAL A 90 7.94 0.04 14.57
CA VAL A 90 7.84 -1.28 13.93
C VAL A 90 7.85 -2.38 14.99
N CYS A 91 7.36 -3.57 14.64
CA CYS A 91 7.40 -4.75 15.51
C CYS A 91 8.85 -5.05 15.94
N ALA A 92 9.08 -5.21 17.24
CA ALA A 92 10.39 -5.59 17.75
C ALA A 92 10.56 -7.12 17.75
N TYR A 93 11.61 -7.58 17.10
CA TYR A 93 11.96 -9.00 17.07
C TYR A 93 13.47 -9.20 16.90
N GLU A 94 13.93 -10.39 17.27
CA GLU A 94 15.26 -10.89 16.93
C GLU A 94 15.15 -11.93 15.82
N GLU A 95 16.01 -11.85 14.80
CA GLU A 95 16.06 -12.84 13.73
C GLU A 95 16.87 -14.06 14.16
N LYS A 96 16.35 -15.26 13.87
CA LYS A 96 17.15 -16.48 13.99
C LYS A 96 18.24 -16.49 12.91
N LYS A 97 19.31 -17.26 13.13
CA LYS A 97 20.50 -17.32 12.25
C LYS A 97 20.20 -17.51 10.74
N ASN A 98 19.11 -18.20 10.40
CA ASN A 98 18.72 -18.50 9.03
C ASN A 98 17.36 -17.89 8.66
N ALA A 99 16.98 -16.77 9.29
CA ALA A 99 15.69 -16.15 9.04
C ALA A 99 15.56 -15.70 7.57
N LYS A 100 14.46 -16.09 6.94
CA LYS A 100 14.15 -15.63 5.59
C LYS A 100 13.70 -14.17 5.60
N TYR A 101 13.87 -13.49 4.46
CA TYR A 101 13.30 -12.17 4.25
C TYR A 101 11.78 -12.24 4.34
N LEU A 102 11.20 -11.29 5.07
CA LEU A 102 9.77 -11.09 5.07
C LEU A 102 9.35 -10.37 3.78
N PRO A 103 8.13 -10.63 3.27
CA PRO A 103 7.54 -9.78 2.24
C PRO A 103 7.56 -8.30 2.65
N LEU A 104 7.56 -7.39 1.69
CA LEU A 104 7.76 -5.96 1.95
C LEU A 104 6.47 -5.26 2.39
N PHE A 105 6.00 -5.62 3.59
CA PHE A 105 4.88 -4.98 4.28
C PHE A 105 5.34 -4.09 5.42
N ALA A 106 4.43 -3.24 5.89
CA ALA A 106 4.66 -2.37 7.03
C ALA A 106 4.35 -3.12 8.34
N TYR A 107 5.38 -3.77 8.91
CA TYR A 107 5.26 -4.55 10.15
C TYR A 107 5.22 -3.64 11.40
N GLY A 108 4.05 -3.10 11.72
CA GLY A 108 3.84 -2.21 12.86
C GLY A 108 3.90 -2.94 14.21
N ALA A 109 4.33 -2.23 15.25
CA ALA A 109 4.23 -2.74 16.61
C ALA A 109 2.77 -2.81 17.07
N VAL A 110 2.40 -3.88 17.78
CA VAL A 110 1.04 -4.12 18.26
C VAL A 110 1.06 -4.81 19.61
N GLY A 111 0.11 -4.44 20.48
CA GLY A 111 -0.13 -5.07 21.78
C GLY A 111 -1.62 -5.26 22.03
N TRP A 112 -1.95 -5.87 23.16
CA TRP A 112 -3.31 -6.12 23.61
C TRP A 112 -3.56 -5.35 24.90
N HIS A 113 -4.69 -4.64 25.00
CA HIS A 113 -5.10 -3.99 26.24
C HIS A 113 -6.59 -3.64 26.21
N GLY A 114 -7.32 -4.00 27.27
CA GLY A 114 -8.71 -3.61 27.45
C GLY A 114 -9.65 -4.19 26.39
N ASN A 115 -9.46 -5.48 26.07
CA ASN A 115 -10.21 -6.24 25.05
C ASN A 115 -10.09 -5.71 23.62
N ASP A 116 -8.97 -5.05 23.29
CA ASP A 116 -8.73 -4.55 21.94
C ASP A 116 -7.23 -4.58 21.59
N PHE A 117 -6.93 -4.67 20.30
CA PHE A 117 -5.58 -4.53 19.77
C PHE A 117 -5.20 -3.06 19.74
N ARG A 118 -3.95 -2.75 20.08
CA ARG A 118 -3.42 -1.39 20.03
C ARG A 118 -2.15 -1.35 19.21
N SER A 119 -2.08 -0.43 18.25
CA SER A 119 -0.91 -0.28 17.38
C SER A 119 -0.24 1.09 17.58
N ALA A 120 1.08 1.10 17.42
CA ALA A 120 1.92 2.28 17.54
C ALA A 120 1.91 3.09 16.23
N VAL A 121 0.79 3.76 15.95
CA VAL A 121 0.57 4.50 14.70
C VAL A 121 0.09 5.93 14.94
N ILE A 122 0.34 6.79 13.95
CA ILE A 122 -0.12 8.18 13.90
C ILE A 122 -1.05 8.33 12.69
N LEU A 123 -2.26 8.84 12.91
CA LEU A 123 -3.19 9.19 11.82
C LEU A 123 -2.66 10.43 11.09
N VAL A 124 -2.32 10.29 9.80
CA VAL A 124 -1.83 11.38 8.95
C VAL A 124 -2.80 11.73 7.82
N ASP A 125 -3.69 10.81 7.45
CA ASP A 125 -4.74 11.05 6.47
C ASP A 125 -6.06 10.48 7.01
N SER A 126 -6.95 11.39 7.38
CA SER A 126 -8.29 11.07 7.90
C SER A 126 -9.35 10.91 6.79
N GLU A 127 -8.95 11.05 5.52
CA GLU A 127 -9.89 10.91 4.42
C GLU A 127 -10.48 9.51 4.36
N LYS A 128 -11.79 9.47 4.16
CA LYS A 128 -12.52 8.21 4.04
C LYS A 128 -12.19 7.44 2.76
N ARG A 129 -11.38 8.00 1.86
CA ARG A 129 -11.06 7.49 0.51
C ARG A 129 -10.65 6.01 0.51
N GLN A 130 -9.92 5.55 1.52
CA GLN A 130 -9.47 4.16 1.63
C GLN A 130 -10.12 3.40 2.80
N ASP A 131 -11.16 3.97 3.42
CA ASP A 131 -11.88 3.37 4.53
C ASP A 131 -12.66 2.13 4.09
N LEU A 132 -12.20 0.97 4.54
CA LEU A 132 -12.76 -0.34 4.18
C LEU A 132 -14.19 -0.53 4.69
N ARG A 133 -14.62 0.18 5.74
CA ARG A 133 -16.01 0.13 6.25
C ARG A 133 -17.02 0.56 5.18
N LEU A 134 -16.56 1.43 4.28
CA LEU A 134 -17.33 2.00 3.18
C LEU A 134 -17.13 1.25 1.86
N MET A 135 -16.55 0.05 1.89
CA MET A 135 -16.21 -0.75 0.71
C MET A 135 -16.75 -2.18 0.80
N GLN A 136 -18.04 -2.31 1.10
CA GLN A 136 -18.69 -3.61 1.25
C GLN A 136 -18.60 -4.42 -0.05
N ARG A 137 -18.19 -5.69 0.06
CA ARG A 137 -17.96 -6.60 -1.07
C ARG A 137 -19.16 -6.64 -2.03
N LYS A 138 -20.37 -6.74 -1.48
CA LYS A 138 -21.63 -6.79 -2.25
C LYS A 138 -21.82 -5.58 -3.17
N ASP A 139 -21.48 -4.39 -2.68
CA ASP A 139 -21.68 -3.13 -3.41
C ASP A 139 -20.61 -2.97 -4.50
N VAL A 140 -19.38 -3.42 -4.23
CA VAL A 140 -18.30 -3.49 -5.23
C VAL A 140 -18.69 -4.44 -6.37
N VAL A 141 -19.19 -5.63 -6.07
CA VAL A 141 -19.64 -6.60 -7.08
C VAL A 141 -20.79 -6.05 -7.92
N ALA A 142 -21.77 -5.41 -7.30
CA ALA A 142 -22.86 -4.74 -8.02
C ALA A 142 -22.35 -3.62 -8.95
N GLY A 143 -21.36 -2.83 -8.49
CA GLY A 143 -20.69 -1.82 -9.30
C GLY A 143 -19.93 -2.42 -10.49
N VAL A 144 -19.26 -3.56 -10.31
CA VAL A 144 -18.60 -4.30 -11.40
C VAL A 144 -19.60 -4.70 -12.48
N HIS A 145 -20.70 -5.33 -12.12
CA HIS A 145 -21.72 -5.74 -13.11
C HIS A 145 -22.29 -4.55 -13.89
N ARG A 146 -22.49 -3.40 -13.22
CA ARG A 146 -22.90 -2.17 -13.89
C ARG A 146 -21.87 -1.72 -14.92
N MET A 147 -20.58 -1.73 -14.59
CA MET A 147 -19.51 -1.29 -15.50
C MET A 147 -19.27 -2.28 -16.65
N GLN A 148 -19.51 -3.57 -16.43
CA GLN A 148 -19.52 -4.55 -17.51
C GLN A 148 -20.59 -4.24 -18.56
N ALA A 149 -21.79 -3.80 -18.13
CA ALA A 149 -22.87 -3.41 -19.04
C ALA A 149 -22.59 -2.09 -19.79
N ILE A 150 -21.99 -1.10 -19.12
CA ILE A 150 -21.70 0.22 -19.73
C ILE A 150 -20.51 0.16 -20.70
N MET A 151 -19.46 -0.59 -20.36
CA MET A 151 -18.22 -0.64 -21.15
C MET A 151 -17.70 -2.08 -21.34
N PRO A 152 -18.45 -2.95 -22.03
CA PRO A 152 -18.13 -4.38 -22.17
C PRO A 152 -16.80 -4.63 -22.90
N GLY A 153 -16.45 -3.77 -23.86
CA GLY A 153 -15.21 -3.87 -24.65
C GLY A 153 -13.99 -3.22 -24.02
N ASN A 154 -14.13 -2.46 -22.93
CA ASN A 154 -13.03 -1.71 -22.34
C ASN A 154 -12.12 -2.61 -21.49
N ARG A 155 -10.86 -2.80 -21.93
CA ARG A 155 -9.90 -3.67 -21.24
C ARG A 155 -9.40 -3.06 -19.93
N LEU A 156 -9.28 -1.73 -19.87
CA LEU A 156 -8.88 -1.03 -18.65
C LEU A 156 -9.88 -1.29 -17.51
N ARG A 157 -11.18 -1.12 -17.78
CA ARG A 157 -12.23 -1.47 -16.80
C ARG A 157 -12.14 -2.93 -16.36
N ARG A 158 -11.89 -3.86 -17.29
CA ARG A 158 -11.70 -5.28 -16.96
C ARG A 158 -10.51 -5.50 -16.02
N HIS A 159 -9.39 -4.82 -16.26
CA HIS A 159 -8.24 -4.85 -15.35
C HIS A 159 -8.62 -4.31 -13.95
N LEU A 160 -9.40 -3.23 -13.88
CA LEU A 160 -9.88 -2.69 -12.60
C LEU A 160 -10.75 -3.69 -11.82
N GLU A 161 -11.49 -4.58 -12.48
CA GLU A 161 -12.24 -5.64 -11.81
C GLU A 161 -11.30 -6.56 -11.02
N LYS A 162 -10.19 -7.00 -11.64
CA LYS A 162 -9.16 -7.79 -10.96
C LYS A 162 -8.61 -7.03 -9.75
N CYS A 163 -8.27 -5.75 -9.93
CA CYS A 163 -7.80 -4.90 -8.84
C CYS A 163 -8.79 -4.82 -7.67
N ALA A 164 -10.08 -4.66 -7.96
CA ALA A 164 -11.10 -4.47 -6.94
C ALA A 164 -11.53 -5.77 -6.24
N LEU A 165 -11.62 -6.87 -7.00
CA LEU A 165 -12.20 -8.13 -6.55
C LEU A 165 -11.16 -9.14 -6.03
N GLU A 166 -9.97 -9.17 -6.63
CA GLU A 166 -8.90 -10.13 -6.28
C GLU A 166 -7.86 -9.46 -5.38
N TYR A 167 -7.24 -8.37 -5.83
CA TYR A 167 -6.21 -7.66 -5.05
C TYR A 167 -6.79 -6.81 -3.92
N SER A 168 -8.12 -6.69 -3.84
CA SER A 168 -8.81 -5.87 -2.84
C SER A 168 -8.38 -4.40 -2.81
N CYS A 169 -7.83 -3.87 -3.92
CA CYS A 169 -7.30 -2.52 -4.04
C CYS A 169 -8.39 -1.45 -3.76
N PRO A 170 -8.21 -0.57 -2.76
CA PRO A 170 -9.18 0.48 -2.44
C PRO A 170 -9.48 1.42 -3.62
N ALA A 171 -8.47 1.77 -4.41
CA ALA A 171 -8.65 2.62 -5.59
C ALA A 171 -9.52 1.93 -6.66
N GLY A 172 -9.27 0.64 -6.94
CA GLY A 172 -10.11 -0.14 -7.85
C GLY A 172 -11.57 -0.22 -7.36
N LYS A 173 -11.77 -0.44 -6.05
CA LYS A 173 -13.10 -0.46 -5.43
C LYS A 173 -13.82 0.88 -5.57
N ASN A 174 -13.12 1.99 -5.38
CA ASN A 174 -13.68 3.34 -5.47
C ASN A 174 -14.30 3.67 -6.84
N PHE A 175 -13.72 3.17 -7.93
CA PHE A 175 -14.31 3.29 -9.28
C PHE A 175 -15.70 2.62 -9.35
N PHE A 176 -15.81 1.37 -8.90
CA PHE A 176 -17.09 0.64 -8.93
C PHE A 176 -18.11 1.16 -7.92
N LEU A 177 -17.63 1.72 -6.81
CA LEU A 177 -18.47 2.37 -5.79
C LEU A 177 -18.81 3.83 -6.12
N SER A 178 -18.31 4.37 -7.24
CA SER A 178 -18.53 5.77 -7.66
C SER A 178 -18.22 6.77 -6.54
N ARG A 179 -16.99 6.71 -6.02
CA ARG A 179 -16.53 7.60 -4.94
C ARG A 179 -15.05 7.94 -5.07
N CYS A 180 -14.66 9.09 -4.52
CA CYS A 180 -13.26 9.49 -4.35
C CYS A 180 -12.44 9.36 -5.66
N GLU A 181 -11.37 8.56 -5.63
CA GLU A 181 -10.39 8.43 -6.71
C GLU A 181 -10.54 7.10 -7.46
N ALA A 182 -10.51 7.16 -8.79
CA ALA A 182 -10.38 5.98 -9.66
C ALA A 182 -8.98 5.88 -10.29
N PRO A 183 -8.35 4.69 -10.29
CA PRO A 183 -7.04 4.49 -10.89
C PRO A 183 -7.16 4.28 -12.41
N LEU A 184 -6.15 4.74 -13.14
CA LEU A 184 -5.98 4.63 -14.58
C LEU A 184 -4.64 3.94 -14.89
N PRO A 185 -4.48 2.62 -14.61
CA PRO A 185 -3.26 1.91 -14.96
C PRO A 185 -3.03 1.84 -16.46
N THR A 186 -1.85 2.28 -16.91
CA THR A 186 -1.50 2.47 -18.31
C THR A 186 -0.13 1.91 -18.69
N SER A 187 0.84 1.99 -17.79
CA SER A 187 2.23 1.71 -18.12
C SER A 187 2.63 0.27 -17.82
N ARG A 188 3.18 -0.42 -18.81
CA ARG A 188 3.74 -1.78 -18.65
C ARG A 188 5.17 -1.76 -18.14
N SER A 189 5.82 -0.60 -18.15
CA SER A 189 7.26 -0.47 -17.97
C SER A 189 7.60 0.60 -16.95
N CYS A 190 8.69 0.37 -16.21
CA CYS A 190 9.23 1.35 -15.27
C CYS A 190 10.73 1.47 -15.52
N ASN A 191 11.24 2.69 -15.47
CA ASN A 191 12.67 3.00 -15.55
C ASN A 191 13.35 3.06 -14.17
N ALA A 192 12.65 2.61 -13.12
CA ALA A 192 13.21 2.27 -11.82
C ALA A 192 13.24 0.74 -11.64
N ARG A 193 14.18 0.24 -10.85
CA ARG A 193 14.27 -1.17 -10.43
C ARG A 193 14.18 -1.27 -8.91
N CYS A 194 13.09 -0.70 -8.37
CA CYS A 194 12.89 -0.62 -6.93
C CYS A 194 13.05 -1.99 -6.27
N ILE A 195 13.87 -2.09 -5.21
CA ILE A 195 14.04 -3.34 -4.43
C ILE A 195 12.66 -3.90 -4.04
N GLY A 196 11.76 -3.01 -3.62
CA GLY A 196 10.40 -3.37 -3.22
C GLY A 196 9.31 -3.11 -4.23
N CYS A 197 9.57 -3.32 -5.52
CA CYS A 197 8.52 -3.17 -6.52
C CYS A 197 7.37 -4.14 -6.24
N ILE A 198 6.19 -3.59 -5.96
CA ILE A 198 5.00 -4.38 -5.62
C ILE A 198 4.35 -5.08 -6.82
N SER A 199 4.74 -4.69 -8.04
CA SER A 199 4.17 -5.18 -9.30
C SER A 199 5.11 -6.03 -10.15
N LEU A 200 6.40 -6.06 -9.82
CA LEU A 200 7.41 -6.79 -10.59
C LEU A 200 8.60 -7.16 -9.70
N GLN A 201 8.72 -8.44 -9.38
CA GLN A 201 9.87 -9.02 -8.69
C GLN A 201 10.54 -10.02 -9.64
N GLU A 202 11.84 -9.84 -9.92
CA GLU A 202 12.60 -10.74 -10.81
C GLU A 202 13.05 -12.02 -10.06
N SER A 203 13.21 -11.94 -8.74
CA SER A 203 13.56 -13.06 -7.87
C SER A 203 12.30 -13.76 -7.33
N GLY A 204 12.27 -15.10 -7.35
CA GLY A 204 11.16 -15.88 -6.79
C GLY A 204 11.08 -15.92 -5.26
N GLU A 205 12.02 -15.30 -4.54
CA GLU A 205 12.05 -15.32 -3.07
C GLU A 205 11.00 -14.39 -2.42
N ILE A 206 10.71 -13.25 -3.05
CA ILE A 206 9.66 -12.32 -2.63
C ILE A 206 8.68 -12.17 -3.79
N ILE A 207 7.44 -12.58 -3.56
CA ILE A 207 6.38 -12.51 -4.56
C ILE A 207 5.78 -11.09 -4.55
N ASN A 208 5.54 -10.55 -5.74
CA ASN A 208 4.83 -9.29 -5.93
C ASN A 208 3.37 -9.40 -5.42
N SER A 209 2.88 -8.38 -4.72
CA SER A 209 1.53 -8.40 -4.15
C SER A 209 0.43 -8.26 -5.20
N GLN A 210 0.74 -7.66 -6.35
CA GLN A 210 -0.17 -7.44 -7.47
C GLN A 210 0.59 -7.63 -8.77
N ASP A 211 -0.04 -8.10 -9.85
CA ASP A 211 0.64 -8.24 -11.13
C ASP A 211 0.67 -6.90 -11.87
N ARG A 212 1.78 -6.61 -12.54
CA ARG A 212 1.85 -5.45 -13.44
C ARG A 212 0.88 -5.66 -14.61
N ILE A 213 0.17 -4.59 -14.98
CA ILE A 213 -0.65 -4.56 -16.19
C ILE A 213 0.17 -5.02 -17.40
N ASP A 214 -0.37 -5.96 -18.16
CA ASP A 214 0.30 -6.65 -19.26
C ASP A 214 0.03 -6.02 -20.63
N PHE A 215 -0.83 -5.00 -20.69
CA PHE A 215 -1.17 -4.22 -21.87
C PHE A 215 -1.13 -2.71 -21.59
N THR A 216 -1.13 -1.90 -22.65
CA THR A 216 -1.33 -0.45 -22.57
C THR A 216 -2.71 -0.14 -23.15
N PRO A 217 -3.64 0.47 -22.38
CA PRO A 217 -4.96 0.82 -22.85
C PRO A 217 -4.88 1.93 -23.92
N SER A 218 -5.85 1.96 -24.81
CA SER A 218 -5.96 3.04 -25.79
C SER A 218 -6.39 4.36 -25.12
N PRO A 219 -6.15 5.52 -25.77
CA PRO A 219 -6.61 6.80 -25.26
C PRO A 219 -8.13 6.83 -24.99
N GLU A 220 -8.92 6.16 -25.84
CA GLU A 220 -10.38 6.05 -25.70
C GLU A 220 -10.77 5.17 -24.52
N GLU A 221 -10.05 4.07 -24.27
CA GLU A 221 -10.28 3.21 -23.10
C GLU A 221 -10.03 3.98 -21.80
N ILE A 222 -8.96 4.77 -21.75
CA ILE A 222 -8.62 5.64 -20.61
C ILE A 222 -9.69 6.71 -20.43
N ALA A 223 -10.02 7.44 -21.50
CA ALA A 223 -10.98 8.55 -21.45
C ALA A 223 -12.38 8.06 -21.04
N GLN A 224 -12.83 6.91 -21.54
CA GLN A 224 -14.13 6.34 -21.17
C GLN A 224 -14.21 6.03 -19.67
N VAL A 225 -13.19 5.38 -19.09
CA VAL A 225 -13.15 5.08 -17.64
C VAL A 225 -13.14 6.38 -16.82
N ALA A 226 -12.30 7.34 -17.22
CA ALA A 226 -12.18 8.62 -16.54
C ALA A 226 -13.48 9.42 -16.56
N LEU A 227 -14.11 9.58 -17.72
CA LEU A 227 -15.36 10.33 -17.89
C LEU A 227 -16.54 9.66 -17.17
N GLU A 228 -16.62 8.33 -17.19
CA GLU A 228 -17.63 7.59 -16.44
C GLU A 228 -17.48 7.82 -14.92
N HIS A 229 -16.25 7.91 -14.41
CA HIS A 229 -16.03 8.25 -13.00
C HIS A 229 -16.34 9.71 -12.69
N ILE A 230 -15.79 10.65 -13.47
CA ILE A 230 -15.95 12.09 -13.28
C ILE A 230 -17.42 12.51 -13.32
N SER A 231 -18.23 11.88 -14.17
CA SER A 231 -19.65 12.23 -14.29
C SER A 231 -20.47 11.86 -13.04
N ARG A 232 -20.05 10.84 -12.29
CA ARG A 232 -20.80 10.28 -11.14
C ARG A 232 -20.26 10.70 -9.78
N VAL A 233 -19.03 11.19 -9.71
CA VAL A 233 -18.36 11.49 -8.44
C VAL A 233 -18.17 12.99 -8.24
N LYS A 234 -18.71 13.52 -7.13
CA LYS A 234 -18.45 14.90 -6.72
C LYS A 234 -16.98 15.05 -6.32
N LYS A 235 -16.29 16.06 -6.87
CA LYS A 235 -14.83 16.25 -6.70
C LYS A 235 -14.06 14.98 -7.07
N ALA A 236 -14.44 14.37 -8.20
CA ALA A 236 -13.78 13.18 -8.71
C ALA A 236 -12.28 13.39 -8.88
N VAL A 237 -11.51 12.38 -8.52
CA VAL A 237 -10.09 12.26 -8.90
C VAL A 237 -9.94 11.04 -9.80
N VAL A 238 -9.17 11.16 -10.86
CA VAL A 238 -8.71 10.02 -11.65
C VAL A 238 -7.19 10.08 -11.72
N SER A 239 -6.51 8.96 -11.52
CA SER A 239 -5.05 8.96 -11.36
C SER A 239 -4.33 7.91 -12.17
N PHE A 240 -3.30 8.34 -12.89
CA PHE A 240 -2.22 7.46 -13.34
C PHE A 240 -1.29 7.18 -12.15
N GLY A 241 -0.66 6.02 -12.03
CA GLY A 241 0.18 5.71 -10.87
C GLY A 241 1.27 4.67 -11.06
N GLN A 242 1.84 4.17 -9.96
CA GLN A 242 2.94 3.18 -9.94
C GLN A 242 2.58 1.95 -9.08
N GLY A 243 1.28 1.68 -8.95
CA GLY A 243 0.75 0.59 -8.12
C GLY A 243 0.84 -0.76 -8.82
N CYS A 244 -0.21 -1.10 -9.59
CA CYS A 244 -0.27 -2.27 -10.46
C CYS A 244 0.25 -2.00 -11.88
N GLU A 245 1.02 -0.93 -12.07
CA GLU A 245 1.59 -0.51 -13.35
C GLU A 245 3.05 -0.06 -13.15
N GLY A 246 3.73 0.26 -14.25
CA GLY A 246 5.06 0.87 -14.24
C GLY A 246 5.03 2.39 -14.00
N ASP A 247 5.99 3.12 -14.55
CA ASP A 247 5.94 4.59 -14.46
C ASP A 247 5.04 5.16 -15.57
N PRO A 248 4.03 5.99 -15.26
CA PRO A 248 3.08 6.48 -16.24
C PRO A 248 3.71 7.45 -17.26
N LEU A 249 4.84 8.11 -16.94
CA LEU A 249 5.53 8.95 -17.93
C LEU A 249 6.00 8.14 -19.15
N LEU A 250 6.25 6.83 -18.99
CA LEU A 250 6.61 5.95 -20.10
C LEU A 250 5.41 5.57 -20.99
N ALA A 251 4.19 5.88 -20.57
CA ALA A 251 2.95 5.71 -21.32
C ALA A 251 2.39 7.05 -21.84
N ALA A 252 3.17 8.14 -21.83
CA ALA A 252 2.72 9.47 -22.24
C ALA A 252 2.09 9.52 -23.65
N HIS A 253 2.56 8.66 -24.56
CA HIS A 253 2.03 8.55 -25.93
C HIS A 253 0.54 8.14 -25.99
N VAL A 254 -0.01 7.47 -24.96
CA VAL A 254 -1.46 7.21 -24.83
C VAL A 254 -2.13 8.12 -23.80
N ILE A 255 -1.40 8.60 -22.80
CA ILE A 255 -1.94 9.47 -21.76
C ILE A 255 -2.25 10.86 -22.33
N GLU A 256 -1.34 11.48 -23.08
CA GLU A 256 -1.54 12.83 -23.64
C GLU A 256 -2.83 12.93 -24.47
N PRO A 257 -3.08 12.06 -25.48
CA PRO A 257 -4.34 12.09 -26.21
C PRO A 257 -5.55 11.77 -25.33
N ALA A 258 -5.42 10.90 -24.32
CA ALA A 258 -6.52 10.61 -23.38
C ALA A 258 -6.91 11.85 -22.56
N LEU A 259 -5.93 12.63 -22.08
CA LEU A 259 -6.16 13.88 -21.37
C LEU A 259 -6.96 14.86 -22.24
N ARG A 260 -6.56 15.01 -23.52
CA ARG A 260 -7.28 15.87 -24.47
C ARG A 260 -8.73 15.41 -24.67
N LEU A 261 -8.95 14.10 -24.87
CA LEU A 261 -10.29 13.54 -24.99
C LEU A 261 -11.16 13.78 -23.75
N ILE A 262 -10.58 13.66 -22.54
CA ILE A 262 -11.29 13.94 -21.29
C ILE A 262 -11.65 15.43 -21.22
N ARG A 263 -10.67 16.32 -21.47
CA ARG A 263 -10.82 17.77 -21.33
C ARG A 263 -11.70 18.39 -22.41
N GLU A 264 -11.81 17.78 -23.58
CA GLU A 264 -12.80 18.16 -24.58
C GLU A 264 -14.24 17.95 -24.08
N LYS A 265 -14.48 16.95 -23.23
CA LYS A 265 -15.82 16.61 -22.73
C LYS A 265 -16.15 17.24 -21.37
N THR A 266 -15.15 17.55 -20.55
CA THR A 266 -15.37 18.13 -19.22
C THR A 266 -14.13 18.84 -18.66
N ASP A 267 -14.35 20.00 -18.05
CA ASP A 267 -13.39 20.72 -17.21
C ASP A 267 -13.40 20.23 -15.75
N ARG A 268 -14.44 19.48 -15.35
CA ARG A 268 -14.58 18.92 -14.01
C ARG A 268 -13.60 17.77 -13.74
N GLY A 269 -13.36 17.53 -12.45
CA GLY A 269 -12.57 16.42 -11.94
C GLY A 269 -11.06 16.68 -12.04
N THR A 270 -10.32 16.18 -11.05
CA THR A 270 -8.85 16.29 -11.01
C THR A 270 -8.24 15.07 -11.67
N ILE A 271 -7.36 15.28 -12.63
CA ILE A 271 -6.52 14.26 -13.23
C ILE A 271 -5.13 14.36 -12.60
N ASN A 272 -4.74 13.32 -11.87
CA ASN A 272 -3.49 13.24 -11.14
C ASN A 272 -2.55 12.19 -11.74
N MET A 273 -1.25 12.34 -11.52
CA MET A 273 -0.26 11.34 -11.90
C MET A 273 0.72 11.08 -10.76
N ASN A 274 0.85 9.83 -10.34
CA ASN A 274 1.92 9.40 -9.45
C ASN A 274 3.08 8.86 -10.29
N THR A 275 4.25 9.48 -10.22
CA THR A 275 5.41 9.15 -11.05
C THR A 275 6.70 9.24 -10.22
N ASN A 276 7.81 8.71 -10.72
CA ASN A 276 9.13 8.98 -10.19
C ASN A 276 9.70 10.34 -10.66
N GLY A 277 9.02 11.06 -11.55
CA GLY A 277 9.44 12.39 -12.00
C GLY A 277 10.55 12.39 -13.05
N SER A 278 10.98 11.21 -13.53
CA SER A 278 12.17 11.02 -14.36
C SER A 278 12.17 11.69 -15.75
N LEU A 279 11.04 12.23 -16.21
CA LEU A 279 10.89 12.83 -17.54
C LEU A 279 10.17 14.20 -17.46
N PRO A 280 10.83 15.26 -16.95
CA PRO A 280 10.20 16.57 -16.73
C PRO A 280 9.63 17.20 -18.02
N ALA A 281 10.34 17.10 -19.15
CA ALA A 281 9.85 17.63 -20.43
C ALA A 281 8.62 16.87 -20.97
N VAL A 282 8.44 15.60 -20.60
CA VAL A 282 7.22 14.85 -20.91
C VAL A 282 6.09 15.30 -19.99
N MET A 283 6.40 15.53 -18.71
CA MET A 283 5.44 16.01 -17.72
C MET A 283 4.86 17.38 -18.09
N GLU A 284 5.69 18.31 -18.58
CA GLU A 284 5.27 19.62 -19.09
C GLU A 284 4.19 19.49 -20.18
N LYS A 285 4.42 18.62 -21.18
CA LYS A 285 3.43 18.35 -22.24
C LYS A 285 2.13 17.76 -21.71
N LEU A 286 2.18 16.96 -20.65
CA LEU A 286 0.98 16.41 -20.03
C LEU A 286 0.19 17.49 -19.28
N PHE A 287 0.86 18.44 -18.63
CA PHE A 287 0.20 19.64 -18.08
C PHE A 287 -0.49 20.45 -19.19
N ASP A 288 0.19 20.69 -20.32
CA ASP A 288 -0.40 21.37 -21.48
C ASP A 288 -1.62 20.62 -22.07
N ALA A 289 -1.65 19.29 -21.94
CA ALA A 289 -2.77 18.45 -22.37
C ALA A 289 -3.92 18.39 -21.35
N GLY A 290 -3.73 18.94 -20.14
CA GLY A 290 -4.76 19.09 -19.11
C GLY A 290 -4.65 18.16 -17.90
N LEU A 291 -3.44 17.66 -17.60
CA LEU A 291 -3.10 17.09 -16.29
C LEU A 291 -3.15 18.17 -15.22
N ASP A 292 -3.75 17.91 -14.05
CA ASP A 292 -3.91 18.93 -13.00
C ASP A 292 -2.83 18.85 -11.92
N SER A 293 -2.34 17.66 -11.63
CA SER A 293 -1.45 17.44 -10.49
C SER A 293 -0.54 16.23 -10.68
N VAL A 294 0.60 16.28 -10.00
CA VAL A 294 1.55 15.18 -9.92
C VAL A 294 1.99 14.93 -8.48
N ARG A 295 2.24 13.67 -8.16
CA ARG A 295 2.97 13.26 -6.97
C ARG A 295 4.24 12.54 -7.39
N VAL A 296 5.38 13.09 -6.98
CA VAL A 296 6.69 12.50 -7.26
C VAL A 296 7.08 11.53 -6.13
N SER A 297 7.47 10.31 -6.50
CA SER A 297 7.87 9.25 -5.59
C SER A 297 9.34 9.37 -5.20
N MET A 298 9.58 9.48 -3.88
CA MET A 298 10.91 9.52 -3.27
C MET A 298 10.86 8.77 -1.94
N ASN A 299 11.82 7.86 -1.70
CA ASN A 299 11.96 7.18 -0.40
C ASN A 299 12.91 7.93 0.55
N SER A 300 13.82 8.75 0.00
CA SER A 300 14.88 9.39 0.76
C SER A 300 15.43 10.61 0.02
N LEU A 301 15.72 11.68 0.77
CA LEU A 301 16.47 12.85 0.30
C LEU A 301 18.00 12.63 0.33
N ARG A 302 18.46 11.52 0.91
CA ARG A 302 19.85 11.08 0.86
C ARG A 302 20.05 10.23 -0.38
N GLU A 303 20.90 10.69 -1.30
CA GLU A 303 21.15 10.09 -2.61
C GLU A 303 21.53 8.60 -2.51
N ASP A 304 22.43 8.22 -1.61
CA ASP A 304 22.84 6.81 -1.45
C ASP A 304 21.66 5.90 -1.09
N CYS A 305 20.81 6.36 -0.17
CA CYS A 305 19.62 5.60 0.25
C CYS A 305 18.54 5.59 -0.85
N TYR A 306 18.42 6.67 -1.62
CA TYR A 306 17.53 6.73 -2.77
C TYR A 306 17.95 5.73 -3.84
N THR A 307 19.20 5.83 -4.29
CA THR A 307 19.77 5.01 -5.36
C THR A 307 19.80 3.54 -4.98
N ALA A 308 20.11 3.21 -3.72
CA ALA A 308 20.07 1.84 -3.24
C ALA A 308 18.68 1.21 -3.39
N TYR A 309 17.62 1.96 -3.10
CA TYR A 309 16.25 1.46 -3.16
C TYR A 309 15.64 1.55 -4.55
N PHE A 310 15.52 2.76 -5.13
CA PHE A 310 14.84 3.00 -6.42
C PHE A 310 15.59 2.42 -7.62
N ARG A 311 16.93 2.34 -7.52
CA ARG A 311 17.82 1.82 -8.58
C ARG A 311 17.44 2.38 -9.96
N PRO A 312 17.51 3.70 -10.14
CA PRO A 312 17.07 4.34 -11.37
C PRO A 312 17.93 3.85 -12.55
N ARG A 313 17.32 3.68 -13.73
CA ARG A 313 17.98 3.10 -14.92
C ARG A 313 18.21 4.11 -16.04
N SER A 314 17.27 5.01 -16.24
CA SER A 314 17.33 6.02 -17.31
C SER A 314 17.25 7.45 -16.79
N TYR A 315 17.47 7.63 -15.48
CA TYR A 315 17.45 8.90 -14.77
C TYR A 315 18.36 8.80 -13.53
N VAL A 316 18.62 9.91 -12.88
CA VAL A 316 19.46 10.00 -11.66
C VAL A 316 18.76 10.82 -10.57
N PHE A 317 19.31 10.81 -9.36
CA PHE A 317 18.75 11.54 -8.22
C PHE A 317 18.62 13.06 -8.43
N LYS A 318 19.46 13.64 -9.32
CA LYS A 318 19.47 15.08 -9.60
C LYS A 318 18.41 15.53 -10.62
N ASP A 319 17.80 14.58 -11.34
CA ASP A 319 16.74 14.85 -12.30
C ASP A 319 15.42 15.14 -11.56
#